data_AF-A0A671S831-F1
#
_entry.id   AF-A0A671S831-F1
#
_cell.length_a   1.000
_cell.length_b   1.000
_cell.length_c   1.000
_cell.angle_alpha   90.00
_cell.angle_beta   90.00
_cell.angle_gamma   90.00
#
_symmetry.space_group_name_H-M   'P 1'
#
loop_
_entity.id
_entity.type
_entity.pdbx_description
1 polymer ?
#
loop_
_entity_poly.entity_id
_entity_poly.type
_entity_poly.pdbx_seq_one_letter_code
_entity_poly.pdbx_strand_id
1 'polypeptide(L)'
;MLFFSVFVSQKKNLHLLLSVFLLGFWGVILLACRLYWMGNKPPNFSNSDNPAADCPCFLTRTLTFFFLPAMNVWLLLCPDMLSFDWSMDALPLVRSLADWRNLHTVAFYTSLLALAWFGLCHYPTKSKETNGKAHHVANGKSTNGHSCSSDYEHSTFYSNSVQMNGTNGTAKHYSSSLPTTESLVVFSLGLLAIPFIPATNLFFYVGFVVAERVLYIPSMGFCLLVAVGMRALYVRLRRKSSRTLVLGCSAALVLLFGIKTVLRNRDWQNEEMLYKSGISVNPAKAWGNLGNVLKNQGKVVEAERAYRNALYYRRNMADMLYNLGLLLQENNRFSEALNYYKLAIGSRPTLASAYLNTGIVLMNQGRLEEAKRTFVTCADIPDENLKDPHAHKSSVTSCLYNLGKLLHEQGHQEEAISVYKEAIQKMPRQFAPQSLYNMMGEAYMRLNKLTEAEHWYKESLRAKPDHIPAHLTYGKLLAMTGQKTEAEKFFLKAIELDPTKGNCYMHYGQFLLEESRLLEAAEMAEKAAQLDSEEFDVVFSAAHMLRQASLNDAAEKYYRQAANLRPNYPAALMNLGAILHLNGKLQEAEANYLRALQLKPDDTITQSNLRKLWNIMEKQGLRTMAP
;
A
#
# COMPACT_ATOMS: atom_id res chain seq x y z
N MET A 1 11.39 -16.46 -49.74
CA MET A 1 10.87 -16.20 -51.10
C MET A 1 9.97 -17.31 -51.67
N LEU A 2 9.94 -18.53 -51.12
CA LEU A 2 9.08 -19.63 -51.64
C LEU A 2 7.61 -19.62 -51.16
N PHE A 3 7.26 -18.84 -50.14
CA PHE A 3 5.86 -18.72 -49.64
C PHE A 3 5.00 -17.70 -50.39
N PHE A 4 5.62 -16.74 -51.09
CA PHE A 4 4.92 -15.62 -51.74
C PHE A 4 4.41 -15.96 -53.14
N SER A 5 5.04 -16.92 -53.83
CA SER A 5 4.70 -17.25 -55.23
C SER A 5 3.47 -18.15 -55.38
N VAL A 6 3.07 -18.88 -54.33
CA VAL A 6 1.90 -19.80 -54.39
C VAL A 6 0.57 -19.08 -54.10
N PHE A 7 0.58 -17.94 -53.40
CA PHE A 7 -0.65 -17.26 -52.97
C PHE A 7 -1.19 -16.18 -53.93
N VAL A 8 -0.36 -15.66 -54.84
CA VAL A 8 -0.71 -14.50 -55.68
C VAL A 8 -1.51 -14.88 -56.94
N SER A 9 -1.59 -16.18 -57.30
CA SER A 9 -2.14 -16.59 -58.60
C SER A 9 -3.68 -16.74 -58.66
N GLN A 10 -4.41 -16.57 -57.55
CA GLN A 10 -5.88 -16.62 -57.58
C GLN A 10 -6.53 -15.36 -57.00
N LYS A 11 -7.27 -14.61 -57.84
CA LYS A 11 -8.13 -13.46 -57.45
C LYS A 11 -9.06 -13.74 -56.24
N LYS A 12 -9.29 -15.02 -55.90
CA LYS A 12 -10.08 -15.46 -54.74
C LYS A 12 -9.46 -15.13 -53.37
N ASN A 13 -8.16 -14.84 -53.28
CA ASN A 13 -7.48 -14.61 -52.00
C ASN A 13 -7.18 -13.13 -51.69
N LEU A 14 -7.61 -12.18 -52.53
CA LEU A 14 -7.30 -10.75 -52.34
C LEU A 14 -7.86 -10.18 -51.02
N HIS A 15 -9.09 -10.55 -50.66
CA HIS A 15 -9.69 -10.14 -49.38
C HIS A 15 -8.94 -10.71 -48.18
N LEU A 16 -8.51 -11.98 -48.24
CA LEU A 16 -7.71 -12.59 -47.18
C LEU A 16 -6.37 -11.88 -47.03
N LEU A 17 -5.71 -11.57 -48.16
CA LEU A 17 -4.42 -10.90 -48.17
C LEU A 17 -4.53 -9.46 -47.64
N LEU A 18 -5.62 -8.75 -47.97
CA LEU A 18 -5.95 -7.45 -47.40
C LEU A 18 -6.21 -7.55 -45.89
N SER A 19 -6.98 -8.53 -45.42
CA SER A 19 -7.23 -8.75 -44.00
C SER A 19 -5.95 -9.06 -43.23
N VAL A 20 -5.08 -9.93 -43.75
CA VAL A 20 -3.79 -10.24 -43.14
C VAL A 20 -2.88 -9.01 -43.13
N PHE A 21 -2.85 -8.25 -44.23
CA PHE A 21 -2.09 -7.00 -44.30
C PHE A 21 -2.58 -5.98 -43.27
N LEU A 22 -3.90 -5.73 -43.19
CA LEU A 22 -4.49 -4.83 -42.21
C LEU A 22 -4.18 -5.29 -40.78
N LEU A 23 -4.29 -6.58 -40.49
CA LEU A 23 -4.00 -7.13 -39.17
C LEU A 23 -2.51 -6.97 -38.82
N GLY A 24 -1.62 -7.23 -39.76
CA GLY A 24 -0.18 -7.03 -39.59
C GLY A 24 0.18 -5.55 -39.40
N PHE A 25 -0.39 -4.67 -40.22
CA PHE A 25 -0.19 -3.23 -40.15
C PHE A 25 -0.63 -2.66 -38.80
N TRP A 26 -1.86 -2.97 -38.35
CA TRP A 26 -2.34 -2.56 -37.04
C TRP A 26 -1.54 -3.18 -35.90
N GLY A 27 -1.11 -4.44 -36.03
CA GLY A 27 -0.22 -5.09 -35.07
C GLY A 27 1.11 -4.35 -34.89
N VAL A 28 1.73 -3.91 -36.00
CA VAL A 28 2.97 -3.12 -35.98
C VAL A 28 2.73 -1.75 -35.34
N ILE A 29 1.63 -1.06 -35.69
CA ILE A 29 1.28 0.23 -35.06
C ILE A 29 1.12 0.09 -33.56
N LEU A 30 0.34 -0.89 -33.11
CA LEU A 30 0.10 -1.12 -31.67
C LEU A 30 1.39 -1.46 -30.94
N LEU A 31 2.27 -2.26 -31.54
CA LEU A 31 3.58 -2.57 -30.97
C LEU A 31 4.47 -1.32 -30.89
N ALA A 32 4.49 -0.48 -31.93
CA ALA A 32 5.26 0.77 -31.95
C ALA A 32 4.74 1.76 -30.89
N CYS A 33 3.42 1.94 -30.79
CA CYS A 33 2.80 2.75 -29.73
C CYS A 33 3.14 2.22 -28.34
N ARG A 34 3.12 0.89 -28.14
CA ARG A 34 3.48 0.27 -26.88
C ARG A 34 4.94 0.51 -26.51
N LEU A 35 5.88 0.30 -27.44
CA LEU A 35 7.31 0.53 -27.22
C LEU A 35 7.60 2.00 -26.91
N TYR A 36 6.95 2.92 -27.63
CA TYR A 36 7.02 4.35 -27.37
C TYR A 36 6.54 4.69 -25.95
N TRP A 37 5.38 4.17 -25.54
CA TRP A 37 4.84 4.39 -24.19
C TRP A 37 5.71 3.77 -23.10
N MET A 38 6.41 2.68 -23.39
CA MET A 38 7.40 2.05 -22.51
C MET A 38 8.74 2.80 -22.49
N GLY A 39 8.87 3.93 -23.18
CA GLY A 39 10.09 4.73 -23.22
C GLY A 39 11.23 4.07 -24.00
N ASN A 40 10.91 3.18 -24.96
CA ASN A 40 11.86 2.43 -25.80
C ASN A 40 12.93 1.66 -25.02
N LYS A 41 12.66 1.27 -23.77
CA LYS A 41 13.54 0.44 -22.95
C LYS A 41 12.85 -0.89 -22.62
N PRO A 42 13.60 -2.01 -22.57
CA PRO A 42 13.03 -3.25 -22.06
C PRO A 42 12.64 -3.05 -20.59
N PRO A 43 11.56 -3.70 -20.12
CA PRO A 43 11.20 -3.67 -18.72
C PRO A 43 12.30 -4.37 -17.90
N ASN A 44 12.74 -3.71 -16.82
CA ASN A 44 13.65 -4.31 -15.85
C ASN A 44 12.83 -5.06 -14.79
N PHE A 45 13.20 -6.32 -14.56
CA PHE A 45 12.57 -7.16 -13.54
C PHE A 45 13.59 -7.53 -12.48
N SER A 46 13.11 -7.71 -11.25
CA SER A 46 13.94 -8.16 -10.14
C SER A 46 14.06 -9.68 -10.12
N ASN A 47 15.09 -10.21 -9.44
CA ASN A 47 15.24 -11.65 -9.20
C ASN A 47 14.01 -12.26 -8.51
N SER A 48 13.28 -11.49 -7.70
CA SER A 48 12.01 -11.96 -7.15
C SER A 48 10.91 -12.18 -8.19
N ASP A 49 10.93 -11.46 -9.31
CA ASP A 49 9.89 -11.58 -10.34
C ASP A 49 10.14 -12.84 -11.18
N ASN A 50 11.39 -13.11 -11.56
CA ASN A 50 11.78 -14.31 -12.30
C ASN A 50 13.11 -14.90 -11.82
N PRO A 51 13.08 -15.78 -10.80
CA PRO A 51 14.28 -16.38 -10.23
C PRO A 51 15.12 -17.21 -11.22
N ALA A 52 14.50 -17.71 -12.30
CA ALA A 52 15.19 -18.54 -13.29
C ALA A 52 16.15 -17.72 -14.15
N ALA A 53 15.78 -16.49 -14.50
CA ALA A 53 16.59 -15.61 -15.33
C ALA A 53 17.90 -15.22 -14.64
N ASP A 54 17.82 -14.93 -13.34
CA ASP A 54 18.94 -14.44 -12.52
C ASP A 54 19.76 -15.58 -11.85
N CYS A 55 19.47 -16.84 -12.16
CA CYS A 55 20.24 -17.97 -11.65
C CYS A 55 21.64 -18.03 -12.30
N PRO A 56 22.74 -18.10 -11.52
CA PRO A 56 24.10 -18.13 -12.07
C PRO A 56 24.44 -19.46 -12.76
N CYS A 57 23.73 -20.55 -12.42
CA CYS A 57 23.96 -21.86 -13.02
C CYS A 57 23.28 -21.97 -14.38
N PHE A 58 24.08 -22.06 -15.44
CA PHE A 58 23.59 -22.21 -16.82
C PHE A 58 22.67 -23.42 -16.99
N LEU A 59 23.01 -24.56 -16.40
CA LEU A 59 22.20 -25.78 -16.50
C LEU A 59 20.82 -25.58 -15.88
N THR A 60 20.76 -25.10 -14.63
CA THR A 60 19.49 -24.83 -13.93
C THR A 60 18.60 -23.86 -14.69
N ARG A 61 19.19 -22.79 -15.21
CA ARG A 61 18.50 -21.80 -16.02
C ARG A 61 17.89 -22.44 -17.27
N THR A 62 18.69 -23.17 -18.03
CA THR A 62 18.28 -23.84 -19.26
C THR A 62 17.17 -24.86 -19.02
N LEU A 63 17.32 -25.74 -18.03
CA LEU A 63 16.30 -26.73 -17.68
C LEU A 63 14.99 -26.07 -17.24
N THR A 64 15.08 -25.03 -16.42
CA THR A 64 13.88 -24.30 -15.98
C THR A 64 13.19 -23.64 -17.16
N PHE A 65 13.91 -22.92 -18.02
CA PHE A 65 13.31 -22.28 -19.21
C PHE A 65 12.69 -23.27 -20.19
N PHE A 66 13.22 -24.49 -20.33
CA PHE A 66 12.56 -25.53 -21.12
C PHE A 66 11.30 -26.09 -20.44
N PHE A 67 11.27 -26.13 -19.11
CA PHE A 67 10.09 -26.56 -18.36
C PHE A 67 8.93 -25.53 -18.40
N LEU A 68 9.23 -24.23 -18.46
CA LEU A 68 8.19 -23.19 -18.39
C LEU A 68 7.12 -23.26 -19.50
N PRO A 69 7.44 -23.51 -20.78
CA PRO A 69 6.43 -23.74 -21.81
C PRO A 69 5.55 -24.95 -21.50
N ALA A 70 6.13 -26.05 -21.00
CA ALA A 70 5.38 -27.24 -20.61
C ALA A 70 4.40 -26.94 -19.47
N MET A 71 4.84 -26.17 -18.46
CA MET A 71 3.98 -25.72 -17.36
C MET A 71 2.86 -24.78 -17.84
N ASN A 72 3.17 -23.82 -18.71
CA ASN A 72 2.17 -22.90 -19.26
C ASN A 72 1.12 -23.65 -20.11
N VAL A 73 1.54 -24.62 -20.91
CA VAL A 73 0.61 -25.46 -21.69
C VAL A 73 -0.22 -26.35 -20.76
N TRP A 74 0.37 -26.87 -19.68
CA TRP A 74 -0.40 -27.60 -18.68
C TRP A 74 -1.48 -26.73 -18.04
N LEU A 75 -1.14 -25.51 -17.63
CA LEU A 75 -2.09 -24.54 -17.09
C LEU A 75 -3.24 -24.25 -18.07
N LEU A 76 -2.91 -24.13 -19.36
CA LEU A 76 -3.87 -23.89 -20.42
C LEU A 76 -4.88 -25.03 -20.59
N LEU A 77 -4.45 -26.27 -20.39
CA LEU A 77 -5.28 -27.47 -20.55
C LEU A 77 -6.00 -27.86 -19.26
N CYS A 78 -5.35 -27.64 -18.11
CA CYS A 78 -5.83 -27.99 -16.79
C CYS A 78 -5.46 -26.87 -15.79
N PRO A 79 -6.28 -25.81 -15.68
CA PRO A 79 -6.05 -24.72 -14.74
C PRO A 79 -6.46 -25.14 -13.32
N ASP A 80 -5.73 -26.08 -12.72
CA ASP A 80 -6.00 -26.60 -11.39
C ASP A 80 -5.39 -25.70 -10.29
N MET A 81 -4.12 -25.34 -10.46
CA MET A 81 -3.36 -24.46 -9.59
C MET A 81 -3.40 -23.03 -10.14
N LEU A 82 -4.08 -22.15 -9.42
CA LEU A 82 -4.22 -20.73 -9.74
C LEU A 82 -3.64 -19.92 -8.58
N SER A 83 -2.97 -18.82 -8.90
CA SER A 83 -2.35 -17.94 -7.93
C SER A 83 -2.58 -16.48 -8.32
N PHE A 84 -2.76 -15.63 -7.31
CA PHE A 84 -2.78 -14.19 -7.54
C PHE A 84 -1.45 -13.68 -8.11
N ASP A 85 -0.35 -14.41 -7.85
CA ASP A 85 1.01 -14.03 -8.25
C ASP A 85 1.98 -15.23 -8.33
N TRP A 86 2.68 -15.37 -9.45
CA TRP A 86 3.71 -16.39 -9.72
C TRP A 86 5.14 -15.82 -9.66
N SER A 87 5.45 -15.13 -8.57
CA SER A 87 6.77 -14.58 -8.23
C SER A 87 7.33 -15.23 -6.96
N MET A 88 8.50 -14.79 -6.49
CA MET A 88 9.10 -15.18 -5.21
C MET A 88 9.26 -16.70 -5.04
N ASP A 89 9.93 -17.33 -6.00
CA ASP A 89 10.22 -18.78 -6.00
C ASP A 89 8.97 -19.68 -6.01
N ALA A 90 7.79 -19.15 -6.36
CA ALA A 90 6.55 -19.91 -6.51
C ALA A 90 6.68 -21.12 -7.46
N LEU A 91 7.56 -21.01 -8.46
CA LEU A 91 8.03 -22.15 -9.25
C LEU A 91 9.48 -22.47 -8.85
N PRO A 92 9.72 -23.60 -8.17
CA PRO A 92 11.08 -24.02 -7.83
C PRO A 92 11.93 -24.23 -9.08
N LEU A 93 13.20 -23.83 -9.04
CA LEU A 93 14.12 -24.04 -10.15
C LEU A 93 14.36 -25.54 -10.42
N VAL A 94 14.52 -25.91 -11.69
CA VAL A 94 14.89 -27.28 -12.09
C VAL A 94 16.41 -27.41 -12.06
N ARG A 95 16.96 -27.97 -10.98
CA ARG A 95 18.41 -27.93 -10.70
C ARG A 95 19.20 -29.13 -11.25
N SER A 96 18.52 -30.19 -11.67
CA SER A 96 19.17 -31.45 -12.09
C SER A 96 18.43 -32.06 -13.28
N LEU A 97 19.17 -32.81 -14.10
CA LEU A 97 18.59 -33.63 -15.18
C LEU A 97 17.68 -34.74 -14.65
N ALA A 98 17.95 -35.24 -13.44
CA ALA A 98 17.15 -36.28 -12.79
C ALA A 98 15.83 -35.77 -12.19
N ASP A 99 15.55 -34.46 -12.27
CA ASP A 99 14.28 -33.90 -11.82
C ASP A 99 13.13 -34.45 -12.68
N TRP A 100 12.10 -35.01 -12.03
CA TRP A 100 10.95 -35.62 -12.70
C TRP A 100 10.20 -34.64 -13.61
N ARG A 101 10.30 -33.33 -13.34
CA ARG A 101 9.70 -32.27 -14.19
C ARG A 101 10.30 -32.25 -15.60
N ASN A 102 11.52 -32.75 -15.79
CA ASN A 102 12.09 -32.90 -17.11
C ASN A 102 11.33 -33.94 -17.95
N LEU A 103 10.61 -34.89 -17.35
CA LEU A 103 9.73 -35.79 -18.08
C LEU A 103 8.56 -35.02 -18.72
N HIS A 104 8.01 -34.01 -18.03
CA HIS A 104 6.98 -33.12 -18.60
C HIS A 104 7.54 -32.32 -19.76
N THR A 105 8.74 -31.78 -19.59
CA THR A 105 9.47 -31.06 -20.64
C THR A 105 9.65 -31.94 -21.88
N VAL A 106 10.19 -33.15 -21.71
CA VAL A 106 10.41 -34.10 -22.81
C VAL A 106 9.09 -34.45 -23.47
N ALA A 107 8.07 -34.85 -22.71
CA ALA A 107 6.76 -35.21 -23.24
C ALA A 107 6.12 -34.06 -24.04
N PHE A 108 6.27 -32.82 -23.56
CA PHE A 108 5.78 -31.62 -24.25
C PHE A 108 6.48 -31.44 -25.61
N TYR A 109 7.81 -31.41 -25.63
CA TYR A 109 8.55 -31.19 -26.88
C TYR A 109 8.45 -32.37 -27.84
N THR A 110 8.40 -33.62 -27.36
CA THR A 110 8.15 -34.79 -28.23
C THR A 110 6.77 -34.72 -28.87
N SER A 111 5.76 -34.30 -28.12
CA SER A 111 4.39 -34.12 -28.65
C SER A 111 4.35 -33.00 -29.68
N LEU A 112 5.04 -31.88 -29.41
CA LEU A 112 5.14 -30.76 -30.34
C LEU A 112 5.85 -31.16 -31.65
N LEU A 113 6.97 -31.88 -31.55
CA LEU A 113 7.70 -32.40 -32.71
C LEU A 113 6.88 -33.41 -33.50
N ALA A 114 6.17 -34.31 -32.82
CA ALA A 114 5.28 -35.27 -33.48
C ALA A 114 4.13 -34.57 -34.23
N LEU A 115 3.53 -33.53 -33.65
CA LEU A 115 2.49 -32.71 -34.29
C LEU A 115 3.05 -31.94 -35.50
N ALA A 116 4.23 -31.35 -35.38
CA ALA A 116 4.89 -30.65 -36.48
C ALA A 116 5.24 -31.60 -37.62
N TRP A 117 5.79 -32.77 -37.30
CA TRP A 117 6.09 -33.84 -38.25
C TRP A 117 4.83 -34.32 -38.95
N PHE A 118 3.77 -34.62 -38.20
CA PHE A 118 2.48 -35.03 -38.77
C PHE A 118 1.92 -33.96 -39.71
N GLY A 119 1.99 -32.69 -39.33
CA GLY A 119 1.53 -31.57 -40.16
C GLY A 119 2.34 -31.38 -41.45
N LEU A 120 3.64 -31.64 -41.43
CA LEU A 120 4.53 -31.51 -42.59
C LEU A 120 4.50 -32.73 -43.52
N CYS A 121 4.33 -33.93 -42.97
CA CYS A 121 4.37 -35.19 -43.73
C CYS A 121 3.01 -35.61 -44.30
N HIS A 122 1.89 -35.07 -43.80
CA HIS A 122 0.58 -35.32 -44.39
C HIS A 122 0.26 -34.30 -45.50
N TYR A 123 0.68 -34.63 -46.72
CA TYR A 123 0.23 -33.96 -47.94
C TYR A 123 -1.27 -34.22 -48.12
N PRO A 124 -2.11 -33.23 -48.50
CA PRO A 124 -3.55 -33.46 -48.61
C PRO A 124 -3.83 -34.43 -49.76
N THR A 125 -4.25 -35.66 -49.43
CA THR A 125 -4.94 -36.51 -50.39
C THR A 125 -6.23 -35.78 -50.78
N LYS A 126 -6.35 -35.40 -52.07
CA LYS A 126 -7.58 -34.85 -52.66
C LYS A 126 -8.80 -35.63 -52.14
N SER A 127 -9.55 -35.04 -51.22
CA SER A 127 -10.84 -35.58 -50.83
C SER A 127 -11.79 -35.37 -52.01
N LYS A 128 -12.31 -36.46 -52.56
CA LYS A 128 -13.49 -36.43 -53.42
C LYS A 128 -14.61 -35.78 -52.61
N GLU A 129 -15.10 -34.63 -53.07
CA GLU A 129 -16.37 -34.06 -52.61
C GLU A 129 -17.48 -35.09 -52.86
N THR A 130 -17.87 -35.84 -51.84
CA THR A 130 -19.17 -36.50 -51.84
C THR A 130 -20.20 -35.48 -51.40
N ASN A 131 -20.83 -34.84 -52.38
CA ASN A 131 -22.04 -34.06 -52.22
C ASN A 131 -23.06 -34.85 -51.39
N GLY A 132 -23.43 -34.32 -50.22
CA GLY A 132 -24.54 -34.80 -49.42
C GLY A 132 -25.87 -34.49 -50.12
N LYS A 133 -26.28 -35.33 -51.07
CA LYS A 133 -27.68 -35.41 -51.48
C LYS A 133 -28.44 -36.20 -50.42
N ALA A 134 -29.33 -35.50 -49.71
CA ALA A 134 -30.30 -36.11 -48.81
C ALA A 134 -31.16 -37.11 -49.59
N HIS A 135 -31.15 -38.37 -49.15
CA HIS A 135 -32.08 -39.39 -49.64
C HIS A 135 -33.49 -39.03 -49.15
N HIS A 136 -34.35 -38.65 -50.10
CA HIS A 136 -35.79 -38.76 -49.95
C HIS A 136 -36.16 -40.23 -49.71
N VAL A 137 -36.79 -40.52 -48.57
CA VAL A 137 -37.71 -41.66 -48.44
C VAL A 137 -39.00 -41.10 -47.86
N ALA A 138 -40.05 -41.22 -48.67
CA ALA A 138 -41.40 -40.78 -48.39
C ALA A 138 -42.11 -41.73 -47.42
N ASN A 139 -42.87 -41.13 -46.49
CA ASN A 139 -44.11 -41.62 -45.87
C ASN A 139 -44.42 -40.60 -44.76
N GLY A 140 -45.58 -39.97 -44.61
CA GLY A 140 -46.88 -40.13 -45.23
C GLY A 140 -47.90 -39.60 -44.21
N LYS A 141 -48.64 -38.56 -44.61
CA LYS A 141 -49.98 -38.12 -44.15
C LYS A 141 -50.20 -37.46 -42.76
N SER A 142 -51.16 -36.52 -42.86
CA SER A 142 -52.00 -35.83 -41.87
C SER A 142 -51.38 -34.66 -41.10
N THR A 143 -51.61 -33.39 -41.48
CA THR A 143 -52.85 -32.55 -41.46
C THR A 143 -53.29 -32.09 -40.06
N ASN A 144 -53.49 -30.78 -39.98
CA ASN A 144 -54.17 -29.98 -38.94
C ASN A 144 -53.30 -29.74 -37.69
N GLY A 145 -53.16 -28.54 -37.17
CA GLY A 145 -53.88 -27.29 -37.38
C GLY A 145 -53.79 -26.51 -36.07
N HIS A 146 -53.85 -25.17 -36.14
CA HIS A 146 -54.12 -24.24 -35.04
C HIS A 146 -53.05 -24.13 -33.93
N SER A 147 -52.20 -23.10 -33.98
CA SER A 147 -52.45 -21.74 -33.45
C SER A 147 -52.53 -21.67 -31.92
N CYS A 148 -51.52 -21.08 -31.30
CA CYS A 148 -51.66 -20.27 -30.08
C CYS A 148 -50.59 -19.18 -30.13
N SER A 149 -51.04 -17.98 -30.49
CA SER A 149 -50.34 -16.73 -30.23
C SER A 149 -50.51 -16.34 -28.76
N SER A 150 -49.45 -15.81 -28.17
CA SER A 150 -49.55 -14.79 -27.13
C SER A 150 -48.37 -13.84 -27.32
N ASP A 151 -48.63 -12.60 -27.73
CA ASP A 151 -48.66 -11.52 -26.74
C ASP A 151 -48.95 -10.15 -27.36
N TYR A 152 -49.71 -9.43 -26.55
CA TYR A 152 -50.38 -8.16 -26.72
C TYR A 152 -49.44 -6.95 -26.88
N GLU A 153 -49.96 -5.96 -27.62
CA GLU A 153 -49.84 -4.49 -27.45
C GLU A 153 -48.45 -3.81 -27.47
N HIS A 154 -48.26 -2.59 -27.96
CA HIS A 154 -49.06 -1.52 -28.57
C HIS A 154 -48.00 -0.67 -29.31
N SER A 155 -48.16 -0.18 -30.53
CA SER A 155 -48.75 1.15 -30.80
C SER A 155 -48.51 1.51 -32.28
N THR A 156 -49.59 1.82 -32.95
CA THR A 156 -49.71 2.35 -34.32
C THR A 156 -49.34 3.83 -34.37
N PHE A 157 -48.65 4.27 -35.43
CA PHE A 157 -49.05 5.47 -36.18
C PHE A 157 -48.44 5.54 -37.60
N TYR A 158 -49.33 5.88 -38.54
CA TYR A 158 -49.17 6.44 -39.90
C TYR A 158 -48.61 5.59 -41.06
N SER A 159 -49.57 5.05 -41.83
CA SER A 159 -49.82 5.30 -43.25
C SER A 159 -48.62 5.65 -44.17
N ASN A 160 -48.38 4.86 -45.21
CA ASN A 160 -49.04 5.06 -46.50
C ASN A 160 -48.55 4.04 -47.53
N SER A 161 -49.51 3.50 -48.24
CA SER A 161 -49.36 2.73 -49.46
C SER A 161 -48.65 3.54 -50.55
N VAL A 162 -47.55 2.99 -51.09
CA VAL A 162 -47.18 3.19 -52.49
C VAL A 162 -46.75 1.84 -53.05
N GLN A 163 -47.64 1.21 -53.81
CA GLN A 163 -47.25 0.26 -54.85
C GLN A 163 -46.53 1.05 -55.94
N MET A 164 -45.27 0.71 -56.20
CA MET A 164 -44.63 0.98 -57.48
C MET A 164 -43.99 -0.30 -58.00
N ASN A 165 -44.38 -0.61 -59.23
CA ASN A 165 -44.03 -1.78 -60.00
C ASN A 165 -42.52 -1.89 -60.27
N GLY A 166 -42.06 -3.14 -60.26
CA GLY A 166 -41.15 -3.65 -61.29
C GLY A 166 -39.68 -3.24 -61.20
N THR A 167 -38.88 -4.04 -60.51
CA THR A 167 -37.55 -4.44 -61.01
C THR A 167 -37.25 -5.87 -60.57
N ASN A 168 -36.92 -6.73 -61.54
CA ASN A 168 -36.36 -8.06 -61.31
C ASN A 168 -35.02 -7.93 -60.58
N GLY A 169 -35.05 -7.91 -59.25
CA GLY A 169 -33.89 -8.03 -58.39
C GLY A 169 -33.77 -9.46 -57.91
N THR A 170 -32.74 -10.18 -58.39
CA THR A 170 -32.32 -11.45 -57.82
C THR A 170 -31.84 -11.22 -56.39
N ALA A 171 -32.76 -11.29 -55.43
CA ALA A 171 -32.43 -11.33 -54.02
C ALA A 171 -31.74 -12.67 -53.74
N LYS A 172 -30.41 -12.70 -53.87
CA LYS A 172 -29.57 -13.74 -53.28
C LYS A 172 -29.88 -13.74 -51.79
N HIS A 173 -30.70 -14.69 -51.34
CA HIS A 173 -30.70 -15.11 -49.95
C HIS A 173 -29.27 -15.50 -49.60
N TYR A 174 -28.54 -14.61 -48.91
CA TYR A 174 -27.35 -15.00 -48.17
C TYR A 174 -27.83 -15.86 -47.01
N SER A 175 -28.07 -17.14 -47.27
CA SER A 175 -27.99 -18.11 -46.18
C SER A 175 -26.54 -18.10 -45.74
N SER A 176 -26.24 -17.49 -44.59
CA SER A 176 -24.94 -17.64 -43.97
C SER A 176 -24.76 -19.14 -43.70
N SER A 177 -24.03 -19.82 -44.57
CA SER A 177 -23.69 -21.22 -44.37
C SER A 177 -22.92 -21.31 -43.06
N LEU A 178 -23.38 -22.15 -42.14
CA LEU A 178 -22.65 -22.44 -40.90
C LEU A 178 -21.19 -22.80 -41.25
N PRO A 179 -20.20 -22.26 -40.51
CA PRO A 179 -18.80 -22.52 -40.78
C PRO A 179 -18.51 -24.02 -40.74
N THR A 180 -17.58 -24.49 -41.59
CA THR A 180 -17.18 -25.89 -41.61
C THR A 180 -16.51 -26.26 -40.28
N THR A 181 -16.55 -27.56 -39.92
CA THR A 181 -15.89 -28.05 -38.69
C THR A 181 -14.40 -27.70 -38.67
N GLU A 182 -13.74 -27.70 -39.83
CA GLU A 182 -12.33 -27.31 -39.98
C GLU A 182 -12.14 -25.82 -39.65
N SER A 183 -12.97 -24.93 -40.20
CA SER A 183 -12.91 -23.50 -39.86
C SER A 183 -13.15 -23.25 -38.37
N LEU A 184 -14.05 -24.01 -37.75
CA LEU A 184 -14.34 -23.90 -36.31
C LEU A 184 -13.15 -24.38 -35.45
N VAL A 185 -12.49 -25.47 -35.85
CA VAL A 185 -11.28 -25.96 -35.16
C VAL A 185 -10.13 -24.97 -35.28
N VAL A 186 -9.87 -24.44 -36.48
CA VAL A 186 -8.81 -23.43 -36.71
C VAL A 186 -9.10 -22.16 -35.91
N PHE A 187 -10.34 -21.68 -35.92
CA PHE A 187 -10.76 -20.53 -35.13
C PHE A 187 -10.55 -20.77 -33.62
N SER A 188 -10.95 -21.94 -33.13
CA SER A 188 -10.83 -22.30 -31.71
C SER A 188 -9.36 -22.44 -31.27
N LEU A 189 -8.51 -23.04 -32.11
CA LEU A 189 -7.06 -23.09 -31.89
C LEU A 189 -6.42 -21.70 -31.95
N GLY A 190 -6.90 -20.82 -32.84
CA GLY A 190 -6.46 -19.44 -32.92
C GLY A 190 -6.76 -18.67 -31.64
N LEU A 191 -7.99 -18.77 -31.12
CA LEU A 191 -8.39 -18.18 -29.83
C LEU A 191 -7.60 -18.77 -28.66
N LEU A 192 -7.28 -20.06 -28.71
CA LEU A 192 -6.51 -20.75 -27.67
C LEU A 192 -5.04 -20.30 -27.64
N ALA A 193 -4.35 -20.31 -28.78
CA ALA A 193 -2.90 -20.17 -28.82
C ALA A 193 -2.42 -18.72 -28.97
N ILE A 194 -3.03 -17.93 -29.86
CA ILE A 194 -2.51 -16.60 -30.24
C ILE A 194 -2.47 -15.63 -29.05
N PRO A 195 -3.54 -15.49 -28.24
CA PRO A 195 -3.52 -14.59 -27.09
C PRO A 195 -2.60 -15.07 -25.95
N PHE A 196 -2.36 -16.39 -25.88
CA PHE A 196 -1.59 -17.00 -24.80
C PHE A 196 -0.08 -16.84 -25.01
N ILE A 197 0.40 -17.05 -26.24
CA ILE A 197 1.82 -17.08 -26.60
C ILE A 197 2.63 -15.88 -26.05
N PRO A 198 2.21 -14.61 -26.21
CA PRO A 198 2.99 -13.47 -25.74
C PRO A 198 3.24 -13.45 -24.23
N ALA A 199 2.41 -14.13 -23.45
CA ALA A 199 2.52 -14.19 -21.99
C ALA A 199 3.34 -15.40 -21.49
N THR A 200 3.64 -16.37 -22.34
CA THR A 200 4.34 -17.63 -21.96
C THR A 200 5.85 -17.50 -21.76
N ASN A 201 6.41 -16.29 -21.90
CA ASN A 201 7.85 -16.03 -21.83
C ASN A 201 8.67 -16.73 -22.94
N LEU A 202 8.03 -17.23 -24.00
CA LEU A 202 8.69 -17.96 -25.10
C LEU A 202 9.40 -17.03 -26.10
N PHE A 203 8.80 -15.86 -26.37
CA PHE A 203 9.32 -14.88 -27.34
C PHE A 203 9.70 -13.54 -26.71
N PHE A 204 9.00 -13.16 -25.64
CA PHE A 204 9.20 -11.89 -24.96
C PHE A 204 9.41 -12.13 -23.48
N TYR A 205 10.39 -11.44 -22.91
CA TYR A 205 10.62 -11.49 -21.49
C TYR A 205 9.51 -10.75 -20.74
N VAL A 206 8.79 -11.48 -19.89
CA VAL A 206 7.73 -10.95 -19.02
C VAL A 206 8.10 -11.23 -17.56
N GLY A 207 7.76 -10.31 -16.66
CA GLY A 207 8.09 -10.41 -15.24
C GLY A 207 7.41 -11.55 -14.50
N PHE A 208 6.32 -12.10 -15.04
CA PHE A 208 5.69 -13.30 -14.51
C PHE A 208 6.02 -14.48 -15.42
N VAL A 209 6.36 -15.60 -14.78
CA VAL A 209 6.82 -16.81 -15.46
C VAL A 209 5.65 -17.66 -16.00
N VAL A 210 4.46 -17.42 -15.45
CA VAL A 210 3.21 -18.16 -15.75
C VAL A 210 2.13 -17.21 -16.28
N ALA A 211 1.53 -17.58 -17.40
CA ALA A 211 0.58 -16.79 -18.16
C ALA A 211 -0.88 -16.88 -17.66
N GLU A 212 -1.10 -17.01 -16.35
CA GLU A 212 -2.45 -17.23 -15.79
C GLU A 212 -3.43 -16.08 -16.10
N ARG A 213 -2.96 -14.84 -15.99
CA ARG A 213 -3.80 -13.64 -16.13
C ARG A 213 -4.41 -13.45 -17.52
N VAL A 214 -3.93 -14.18 -18.53
CA VAL A 214 -4.42 -14.11 -19.90
C VAL A 214 -5.27 -15.30 -20.31
N LEU A 215 -5.68 -16.17 -19.37
CA LEU A 215 -6.42 -17.40 -19.67
C LEU A 215 -7.86 -17.19 -20.16
N TYR A 216 -8.45 -15.99 -20.03
CA TYR A 216 -9.86 -15.77 -20.39
C TYR A 216 -10.17 -16.09 -21.87
N ILE A 217 -9.51 -15.42 -22.81
CA ILE A 217 -9.72 -15.66 -24.26
C ILE A 217 -9.28 -17.09 -24.66
N PRO A 218 -8.10 -17.58 -24.22
CA PRO A 218 -7.71 -18.96 -24.47
C PRO A 218 -8.71 -20.01 -23.97
N SER A 219 -9.32 -19.79 -22.81
CA SER A 219 -10.36 -20.68 -22.27
C SER A 219 -11.59 -20.75 -23.17
N MET A 220 -11.96 -19.65 -23.84
CA MET A 220 -13.04 -19.68 -24.85
C MET A 220 -12.69 -20.62 -26.02
N GLY A 221 -11.45 -20.53 -26.53
CA GLY A 221 -10.95 -21.44 -27.57
C GLY A 221 -10.93 -22.90 -27.11
N PHE A 222 -10.49 -23.16 -25.89
CA PHE A 222 -10.50 -24.50 -25.30
C PHE A 222 -11.92 -25.07 -25.18
N CYS A 223 -12.87 -24.30 -24.63
CA CYS A 223 -14.27 -24.70 -24.51
C CYS A 223 -14.90 -25.03 -25.87
N LEU A 224 -14.60 -24.24 -26.91
CA LEU A 224 -15.05 -24.52 -28.27
C LEU A 224 -14.45 -25.83 -28.82
N LEU A 225 -13.16 -26.08 -28.61
CA LEU A 225 -12.52 -27.35 -29.02
C LEU A 225 -13.15 -28.56 -28.33
N VAL A 226 -13.41 -28.47 -27.02
CA VAL A 226 -14.09 -29.53 -26.27
C VAL A 226 -15.49 -29.76 -26.85
N ALA A 227 -16.26 -28.71 -27.10
CA ALA A 227 -17.60 -28.82 -27.69
C ALA A 227 -17.57 -29.47 -29.10
N VAL A 228 -16.63 -29.06 -29.95
CA VAL A 228 -16.45 -29.65 -31.29
C VAL A 228 -16.04 -31.12 -31.19
N GLY A 229 -15.11 -31.46 -30.29
CA GLY A 229 -14.65 -32.83 -30.04
C GLY A 229 -15.80 -33.73 -29.58
N MET A 230 -16.60 -33.27 -28.61
CA MET A 230 -17.77 -34.01 -28.11
C MET A 230 -18.83 -34.20 -29.20
N ARG A 231 -19.10 -33.17 -30.02
CA ARG A 231 -20.01 -33.28 -31.17
C ARG A 231 -19.49 -34.30 -32.20
N ALA A 232 -18.21 -34.22 -32.56
CA ALA A 232 -17.61 -35.14 -33.51
C ALA A 232 -17.68 -36.60 -33.02
N LEU A 233 -17.43 -36.82 -31.73
CA LEU A 233 -17.56 -38.14 -31.11
C LEU A 233 -19.01 -38.63 -31.12
N TYR A 234 -19.97 -37.78 -30.72
CA TYR A 234 -21.40 -38.10 -30.71
C TYR A 234 -21.90 -38.56 -32.09
N VAL A 235 -21.50 -37.85 -33.15
CA VAL A 235 -21.89 -38.18 -34.54
C VAL A 235 -21.24 -39.48 -35.02
N ARG A 236 -19.97 -39.74 -34.68
CA ARG A 236 -19.25 -40.96 -35.09
C ARG A 236 -19.76 -42.21 -34.38
N LEU A 237 -20.26 -42.09 -33.15
CA LEU A 237 -20.80 -43.23 -32.40
C LEU A 237 -22.14 -43.66 -33.00
N ARG A 238 -22.27 -44.96 -33.31
CA ARG A 238 -23.50 -45.56 -33.88
C ARG A 238 -24.49 -46.04 -32.83
N ARG A 239 -24.01 -46.50 -31.67
CA ARG A 239 -24.85 -47.06 -30.59
C ARG A 239 -25.50 -45.95 -29.76
N LYS A 240 -26.80 -46.08 -29.46
CA LYS A 240 -27.56 -45.14 -28.60
C LYS A 240 -26.95 -45.05 -27.20
N SER A 241 -26.55 -46.17 -26.60
CA SER A 241 -25.90 -46.19 -25.28
C SER A 241 -24.60 -45.36 -25.24
N SER A 242 -23.76 -45.46 -26.27
CA SER A 242 -22.52 -44.67 -26.36
C SER A 242 -22.79 -43.17 -26.54
N ARG A 243 -23.84 -42.79 -27.28
CA ARG A 243 -24.27 -41.39 -27.42
C ARG A 243 -24.79 -40.82 -26.09
N THR A 244 -25.61 -41.59 -25.38
CA THR A 244 -26.09 -41.22 -24.03
C THR A 244 -24.92 -41.10 -23.06
N LEU A 245 -23.92 -41.99 -23.13
CA LEU A 245 -22.70 -41.90 -22.33
C LEU A 245 -21.94 -40.60 -22.60
N VAL A 246 -21.72 -40.24 -23.87
CA VAL A 246 -21.04 -38.97 -24.23
C VAL A 246 -21.80 -37.76 -23.69
N LEU A 247 -23.13 -37.72 -23.81
CA LEU A 247 -23.94 -36.65 -23.24
C LEU A 247 -23.87 -36.62 -21.71
N GLY A 248 -23.90 -37.78 -21.05
CA GLY A 248 -23.73 -37.91 -19.61
C GLY A 248 -22.36 -37.42 -19.14
N CYS A 249 -21.29 -37.79 -19.85
CA CYS A 249 -19.94 -37.30 -19.59
C CYS A 249 -19.83 -35.78 -19.80
N SER A 250 -20.44 -35.22 -20.85
CA SER A 250 -20.50 -33.76 -21.04
C SER A 250 -21.20 -33.05 -19.89
N ALA A 251 -22.37 -33.56 -19.48
CA ALA A 251 -23.14 -32.98 -18.39
C ALA A 251 -22.38 -33.07 -17.06
N ALA A 252 -21.74 -34.21 -16.79
CA ALA A 252 -20.89 -34.40 -15.62
C ALA A 252 -19.69 -33.45 -15.64
N LEU A 253 -19.05 -33.23 -16.79
CA LEU A 253 -17.94 -32.29 -16.94
C LEU A 253 -18.38 -30.86 -16.61
N VAL A 254 -19.50 -30.40 -17.19
CA VAL A 254 -20.06 -29.07 -16.91
C VAL A 254 -20.42 -28.93 -15.43
N LEU A 255 -21.04 -29.94 -14.82
CA LEU A 255 -21.40 -29.92 -13.40
C LEU A 255 -20.16 -29.85 -12.51
N LEU A 256 -19.15 -30.69 -12.75
CA LEU A 256 -17.92 -30.74 -11.96
C LEU A 256 -17.14 -29.41 -12.05
N PHE A 257 -16.99 -28.85 -13.25
CA PHE A 257 -16.35 -27.55 -13.41
C PHE A 257 -17.20 -26.41 -12.86
N GLY A 258 -18.53 -26.50 -12.92
CA GLY A 258 -19.44 -25.57 -12.25
C GLY A 258 -19.26 -25.58 -10.72
N ILE A 259 -19.18 -26.77 -10.11
CA ILE A 259 -18.90 -26.92 -8.68
C ILE A 259 -17.51 -26.36 -8.35
N LYS A 260 -16.48 -26.67 -9.16
CA LYS A 260 -15.14 -26.11 -8.97
C LYS A 260 -15.14 -24.58 -9.01
N THR A 261 -15.88 -23.97 -9.94
CA THR A 261 -16.01 -22.51 -10.02
C THR A 261 -16.67 -21.94 -8.76
N VAL A 262 -17.77 -22.53 -8.29
CA VAL A 262 -18.43 -22.07 -7.05
C VAL A 262 -17.51 -22.20 -5.84
N LEU A 263 -16.75 -23.30 -5.73
CA LEU A 263 -15.77 -23.46 -4.66
C LEU A 263 -14.65 -22.42 -4.77
N ARG A 264 -14.13 -22.18 -5.98
CA ARG A 264 -13.07 -21.20 -6.23
C ARG A 264 -13.53 -19.77 -5.94
N ASN A 265 -14.81 -19.44 -6.15
CA ASN A 265 -15.34 -18.12 -5.80
C ASN A 265 -15.22 -17.81 -4.29
N ARG A 266 -15.06 -18.84 -3.43
CA ARG A 266 -14.81 -18.64 -1.99
C ARG A 266 -13.46 -17.98 -1.71
N ASP A 267 -12.46 -18.25 -2.53
CA ASP A 267 -11.12 -17.64 -2.42
C ASP A 267 -11.20 -16.12 -2.67
N TRP A 268 -12.15 -15.67 -3.49
CA TRP A 268 -12.31 -14.27 -3.89
C TRP A 268 -13.32 -13.49 -3.04
N GLN A 269 -13.86 -14.09 -1.96
CA GLN A 269 -14.87 -13.44 -1.12
C GLN A 269 -14.37 -12.16 -0.45
N ASN A 270 -13.11 -12.15 -0.03
CA ASN A 270 -12.45 -11.00 0.59
C ASN A 270 -10.93 -11.14 0.47
N GLU A 271 -10.21 -10.06 0.80
CA GLU A 271 -8.75 -9.99 0.70
C GLU A 271 -8.04 -11.04 1.55
N GLU A 272 -8.57 -11.35 2.74
CA GLU A 272 -7.99 -12.34 3.65
C GLU A 272 -8.02 -13.74 3.04
N MET A 273 -9.18 -14.15 2.50
CA MET A 273 -9.36 -15.44 1.84
C MET A 273 -8.52 -15.53 0.57
N LEU A 274 -8.40 -14.44 -0.18
CA LEU A 274 -7.59 -14.39 -1.39
C LEU A 274 -6.13 -14.68 -1.07
N TYR A 275 -5.54 -13.97 -0.10
CA TYR A 275 -4.15 -14.22 0.28
C TYR A 275 -3.96 -15.56 0.98
N LYS A 276 -4.93 -16.03 1.79
CA LYS A 276 -4.89 -17.37 2.38
C LYS A 276 -4.81 -18.47 1.31
N SER A 277 -5.65 -18.39 0.27
CA SER A 277 -5.65 -19.36 -0.82
C SER A 277 -4.32 -19.41 -1.59
N GLY A 278 -3.62 -18.28 -1.68
CA GLY A 278 -2.33 -18.16 -2.36
C GLY A 278 -1.11 -18.66 -1.57
N ILE A 279 -1.27 -18.99 -0.28
CA ILE A 279 -0.14 -19.42 0.59
C ILE A 279 0.54 -20.68 0.05
N SER A 280 -0.22 -21.61 -0.51
CA SER A 280 0.34 -22.87 -1.04
C SER A 280 1.20 -22.67 -2.29
N VAL A 281 0.98 -21.57 -3.02
CA VAL A 281 1.66 -21.28 -4.29
C VAL A 281 2.81 -20.30 -4.11
N ASN A 282 2.55 -19.17 -3.44
CA ASN A 282 3.54 -18.11 -3.21
C ASN A 282 3.54 -17.72 -1.73
N PRO A 283 4.08 -18.59 -0.84
CA PRO A 283 3.95 -18.41 0.60
C PRO A 283 4.48 -17.06 1.08
N ALA A 284 5.67 -16.66 0.62
CA ALA A 284 6.34 -15.44 1.09
C ALA A 284 5.50 -14.19 0.83
N LYS A 285 5.01 -14.02 -0.41
CA LYS A 285 4.21 -12.85 -0.79
C LYS A 285 2.80 -12.92 -0.22
N ALA A 286 2.18 -14.11 -0.20
CA ALA A 286 0.85 -14.33 0.34
C ALA A 286 0.78 -14.02 1.84
N TRP A 287 1.70 -14.57 2.64
CA TRP A 287 1.79 -14.28 4.07
C TRP A 287 2.05 -12.79 4.34
N GLY A 288 2.91 -12.16 3.55
CA GLY A 288 3.21 -10.74 3.70
C GLY A 288 2.00 -9.84 3.47
N ASN A 289 1.26 -10.10 2.39
CA ASN A 289 0.02 -9.39 2.10
C ASN A 289 -1.08 -9.69 3.11
N LEU A 290 -1.21 -10.94 3.54
CA LEU A 290 -2.13 -11.33 4.61
C LEU A 290 -1.82 -10.59 5.92
N GLY A 291 -0.54 -10.40 6.26
CA GLY A 291 -0.14 -9.59 7.41
C GLY A 291 -0.63 -8.15 7.32
N ASN A 292 -0.55 -7.51 6.15
CA ASN A 292 -1.08 -6.15 5.94
C ASN A 292 -2.60 -6.10 6.14
N VAL A 293 -3.34 -7.08 5.59
CA VAL A 293 -4.80 -7.16 5.76
C VAL A 293 -5.17 -7.33 7.23
N LEU A 294 -4.51 -8.25 7.94
CA LEU A 294 -4.76 -8.51 9.35
C LEU A 294 -4.39 -7.31 10.23
N LYS A 295 -3.32 -6.58 9.90
CA LYS A 295 -2.95 -5.32 10.58
C LYS A 295 -4.09 -4.30 10.44
N ASN A 296 -4.59 -4.09 9.22
CA ASN A 296 -5.65 -3.12 8.95
C ASN A 296 -6.98 -3.49 9.65
N GLN A 297 -7.22 -4.77 9.93
CA GLN A 297 -8.35 -5.25 10.72
C GLN A 297 -8.13 -5.13 12.24
N GLY A 298 -6.97 -4.65 12.71
CA GLY A 298 -6.62 -4.57 14.14
C GLY A 298 -6.22 -5.91 14.76
N LYS A 299 -6.07 -6.99 13.98
CA LYS A 299 -5.67 -8.33 14.46
C LYS A 299 -4.15 -8.42 14.61
N VAL A 300 -3.60 -7.66 15.56
CA VAL A 300 -2.16 -7.47 15.76
C VAL A 300 -1.37 -8.78 15.86
N VAL A 301 -1.82 -9.72 16.69
CA VAL A 301 -1.10 -11.00 16.92
C VAL A 301 -1.04 -11.86 15.67
N GLU A 302 -2.14 -11.90 14.91
CA GLU A 302 -2.20 -12.67 13.66
C GLU A 302 -1.37 -12.00 12.56
N ALA A 303 -1.39 -10.67 12.49
CA ALA A 303 -0.55 -9.89 11.57
C ALA A 303 0.93 -10.14 11.83
N GLU A 304 1.37 -10.10 13.09
CA GLU A 304 2.76 -10.41 13.47
C GLU A 304 3.15 -11.83 13.02
N ARG A 305 2.29 -12.83 13.28
CA ARG A 305 2.53 -14.21 12.86
C ARG A 305 2.63 -14.32 11.34
N ALA A 306 1.77 -13.63 10.61
CA ALA A 306 1.78 -13.63 9.15
C ALA A 306 3.08 -13.00 8.60
N TYR A 307 3.53 -11.85 9.12
CA TYR A 307 4.81 -11.26 8.73
C TYR A 307 6.00 -12.18 9.04
N ARG A 308 6.02 -12.80 10.24
CA ARG A 308 7.07 -13.77 10.61
C ARG A 308 7.07 -14.99 9.68
N ASN A 309 5.90 -15.50 9.29
CA ASN A 309 5.79 -16.58 8.31
C ASN A 309 6.31 -16.16 6.94
N ALA A 310 5.99 -14.95 6.46
CA ALA A 310 6.54 -14.42 5.22
C ALA A 310 8.08 -14.42 5.24
N LEU A 311 8.66 -13.95 6.35
CA LEU A 311 10.10 -13.88 6.57
C LEU A 311 10.75 -15.25 6.81
N TYR A 312 10.00 -16.24 7.28
CA TYR A 312 10.44 -17.63 7.36
C TYR A 312 10.68 -18.20 5.96
N TYR A 313 9.73 -18.01 5.04
CA TYR A 313 9.88 -18.45 3.65
C TYR A 313 10.92 -17.63 2.89
N ARG A 314 11.00 -16.31 3.13
CA ARG A 314 11.98 -15.43 2.49
C ARG A 314 12.46 -14.33 3.44
N ARG A 315 13.67 -14.51 3.97
CA ARG A 315 14.26 -13.64 5.01
C ARG A 315 14.57 -12.21 4.56
N ASN A 316 14.88 -12.00 3.28
CA ASN A 316 15.33 -10.72 2.73
C ASN A 316 14.20 -9.89 2.09
N MET A 317 13.05 -9.80 2.76
CA MET A 317 11.93 -8.97 2.32
C MET A 317 11.91 -7.66 3.09
N ALA A 318 12.62 -6.64 2.58
CA ALA A 318 12.74 -5.33 3.23
C ALA A 318 11.38 -4.70 3.58
N ASP A 319 10.38 -4.80 2.69
CA ASP A 319 9.02 -4.29 2.95
C ASP A 319 8.35 -5.00 4.14
N MET A 320 8.55 -6.31 4.30
CA MET A 320 7.96 -7.10 5.40
C MET A 320 8.70 -6.89 6.71
N LEU A 321 10.03 -6.79 6.67
CA LEU A 321 10.85 -6.42 7.83
C LEU A 321 10.43 -5.03 8.35
N TYR A 322 10.27 -4.06 7.46
CA TYR A 322 9.81 -2.72 7.80
C TYR A 322 8.38 -2.72 8.38
N ASN A 323 7.43 -3.42 7.74
CA ASN A 323 6.05 -3.48 8.22
C ASN A 323 5.93 -4.19 9.58
N LEU A 324 6.72 -5.24 9.82
CA LEU A 324 6.81 -5.88 11.13
C LEU A 324 7.40 -4.92 12.17
N GLY A 325 8.44 -4.15 11.81
CA GLY A 325 8.98 -3.10 12.66
C GLY A 325 7.94 -2.04 13.06
N LEU A 326 7.15 -1.57 12.09
CA LEU A 326 6.03 -0.64 12.32
C LEU A 326 5.02 -1.22 13.31
N LEU A 327 4.56 -2.47 13.07
CA LEU A 327 3.61 -3.14 13.94
C LEU A 327 4.14 -3.27 15.37
N LEU A 328 5.43 -3.60 15.55
CA LEU A 328 6.05 -3.72 16.86
C LEU A 328 6.18 -2.35 17.56
N GLN A 329 6.52 -1.30 16.81
CA GLN A 329 6.59 0.06 17.33
C GLN A 329 5.23 0.57 17.82
N GLU A 330 4.16 0.34 17.05
CA GLU A 330 2.78 0.68 17.42
C GLU A 330 2.33 -0.04 18.72
N ASN A 331 2.93 -1.18 19.03
CA ASN A 331 2.70 -1.93 20.28
C ASN A 331 3.77 -1.69 21.35
N ASN A 332 4.48 -0.56 21.30
CA ASN A 332 5.50 -0.14 22.27
C ASN A 332 6.70 -1.10 22.42
N ARG A 333 6.91 -2.04 21.49
CA ARG A 333 8.05 -2.98 21.46
C ARG A 333 9.23 -2.37 20.69
N PHE A 334 9.72 -1.23 21.17
CA PHE A 334 10.70 -0.39 20.47
C PHE A 334 12.04 -1.08 20.16
N SER A 335 12.52 -1.94 21.07
CA SER A 335 13.78 -2.67 20.88
C SER A 335 13.72 -3.67 19.73
N GLU A 336 12.62 -4.43 19.63
CA GLU A 336 12.40 -5.36 18.53
C GLU A 336 12.13 -4.62 17.22
N ALA A 337 11.34 -3.54 17.26
CA ALA A 337 11.10 -2.69 16.10
C ALA A 337 12.42 -2.18 15.49
N LEU A 338 13.32 -1.68 16.34
CA LEU A 338 14.65 -1.22 15.94
C LEU A 338 15.48 -2.32 15.26
N ASN A 339 15.43 -3.54 15.79
CA ASN A 339 16.11 -4.69 15.19
C ASN A 339 15.56 -4.97 13.77
N TYR A 340 14.24 -4.99 13.60
CA TYR A 340 13.61 -5.24 12.30
C TYR A 340 13.84 -4.10 11.29
N TYR A 341 13.88 -2.85 11.72
CA TYR A 341 14.27 -1.75 10.84
C TYR A 341 15.72 -1.86 10.37
N LYS A 342 16.66 -2.23 11.26
CA LYS A 342 18.06 -2.50 10.88
C LYS A 342 18.16 -3.64 9.86
N LEU A 343 17.40 -4.71 10.05
CA LEU A 343 17.32 -5.80 9.06
C LEU A 343 16.72 -5.32 7.73
N ALA A 344 15.69 -4.47 7.76
CA ALA A 344 15.08 -3.90 6.55
C ALA A 344 16.09 -3.04 5.78
N ILE A 345 16.86 -2.20 6.48
CA ILE A 345 17.94 -1.39 5.92
C ILE A 345 19.03 -2.29 5.32
N GLY A 346 19.45 -3.33 6.04
CA GLY A 346 20.43 -4.30 5.53
C GLY A 346 19.95 -5.02 4.27
N SER A 347 18.65 -5.29 4.16
CA SER A 347 18.05 -5.91 2.96
C SER A 347 17.84 -4.93 1.81
N ARG A 348 17.57 -3.65 2.08
CA ARG A 348 17.43 -2.59 1.08
C ARG A 348 17.95 -1.25 1.64
N PRO A 349 19.23 -0.92 1.40
CA PRO A 349 19.86 0.29 1.95
C PRO A 349 19.22 1.61 1.47
N THR A 350 18.45 1.59 0.38
CA THR A 350 17.74 2.76 -0.16
C THR A 350 16.36 3.00 0.47
N LEU A 351 15.95 2.20 1.47
CA LEU A 351 14.66 2.32 2.13
C LEU A 351 14.63 3.46 3.16
N ALA A 352 14.50 4.71 2.68
CA ALA A 352 14.51 5.91 3.52
C ALA A 352 13.50 5.88 4.69
N SER A 353 12.30 5.30 4.50
CA SER A 353 11.30 5.18 5.57
C SER A 353 11.77 4.34 6.76
N ALA A 354 12.63 3.33 6.54
CA ALA A 354 13.19 2.54 7.62
C ALA A 354 14.22 3.34 8.44
N TYR A 355 15.01 4.21 7.80
CA TYR A 355 15.89 5.13 8.51
C TYR A 355 15.11 6.17 9.30
N LEU A 356 14.06 6.75 8.71
CA LEU A 356 13.18 7.71 9.39
C LEU A 356 12.65 7.14 10.71
N ASN A 357 12.03 5.95 10.67
CA ASN A 357 11.48 5.35 11.88
C ASN A 357 12.56 4.87 12.86
N THR A 358 13.70 4.41 12.36
CA THR A 358 14.87 4.10 13.20
C THR A 358 15.31 5.33 13.98
N GLY A 359 15.46 6.48 13.32
CA GLY A 359 15.86 7.74 13.93
C GLY A 359 14.85 8.23 14.97
N ILE A 360 13.55 8.15 14.67
CA ILE A 360 12.47 8.53 15.60
C ILE A 360 12.51 7.65 16.87
N VAL A 361 12.63 6.34 16.71
CA VAL A 361 12.72 5.42 17.87
C VAL A 361 13.97 5.69 18.70
N LEU A 362 15.12 5.93 18.07
CA LEU A 362 16.37 6.27 18.76
C LEU A 362 16.26 7.60 19.52
N MET A 363 15.62 8.61 18.92
CA MET A 363 15.37 9.90 19.55
C MET A 363 14.49 9.75 20.80
N ASN A 364 13.41 8.98 20.71
CA ASN A 364 12.52 8.69 21.84
C ASN A 364 13.22 7.90 22.97
N GLN A 365 14.26 7.12 22.66
CA GLN A 365 15.10 6.42 23.64
C GLN A 365 16.22 7.30 24.22
N GLY A 366 16.32 8.58 23.83
CA GLY A 366 17.40 9.48 24.25
C GLY A 366 18.76 9.20 23.58
N ARG A 367 18.81 8.33 22.57
CA ARG A 367 20.03 7.98 21.82
C ARG A 367 20.27 8.97 20.68
N LEU A 368 20.45 10.23 21.04
CA LEU A 368 20.40 11.38 20.13
C LEU A 368 21.48 11.33 19.04
N GLU A 369 22.72 10.96 19.38
CA GLU A 369 23.81 10.88 18.40
C GLU A 369 23.58 9.80 17.33
N GLU A 370 23.00 8.65 17.71
CA GLU A 370 22.66 7.61 16.75
C GLU A 370 21.48 8.02 15.87
N ALA A 371 20.48 8.72 16.44
CA ALA A 371 19.38 9.29 15.69
C ALA A 371 19.90 10.30 14.65
N LYS A 372 20.77 11.23 15.06
CA LYS A 372 21.42 12.22 14.19
C LYS A 372 22.11 11.55 13.00
N ARG A 373 22.98 10.56 13.27
CA ARG A 373 23.67 9.80 12.21
C ARG A 373 22.69 9.11 11.26
N THR A 374 21.64 8.50 11.80
CA THR A 374 20.61 7.81 11.01
C THR A 374 19.88 8.78 10.06
N PHE A 375 19.50 9.97 10.54
CA PHE A 375 18.84 10.98 9.70
C PHE A 375 19.77 11.56 8.63
N VAL A 376 21.05 11.76 8.95
CA VAL A 376 22.05 12.17 7.95
C VAL A 376 22.20 11.10 6.87
N THR A 377 22.39 9.83 7.25
CA THR A 377 22.47 8.73 6.28
C THR A 377 21.22 8.64 5.41
N CYS A 378 20.02 8.85 5.98
CA CYS A 378 18.76 8.92 5.25
C CYS A 378 18.77 10.03 4.18
N ALA A 379 19.28 11.22 4.54
CA ALA A 379 19.31 12.38 3.65
C ALA A 379 20.30 12.23 2.48
N ASP A 380 21.32 11.41 2.64
CA ASP A 380 22.37 11.13 1.65
C ASP A 380 22.03 9.97 0.70
N ILE A 381 20.90 9.30 0.89
CA ILE A 381 20.48 8.21 0.00
C ILE A 381 20.24 8.78 -1.43
N PRO A 382 20.81 8.19 -2.48
CA PRO A 382 20.61 8.65 -3.86
C PRO A 382 19.18 8.51 -4.35
N ASP A 383 18.74 9.47 -5.16
CA ASP A 383 17.41 9.53 -5.81
C ASP A 383 17.26 8.57 -7.01
N GLU A 384 18.25 7.71 -7.27
CA GLU A 384 18.33 6.88 -8.48
C GLU A 384 17.87 5.43 -8.25
N ASN A 385 17.25 4.83 -9.28
CA ASN A 385 16.85 3.41 -9.29
C ASN A 385 15.98 2.98 -8.09
N LEU A 386 15.17 3.91 -7.57
CA LEU A 386 14.30 3.67 -6.42
C LEU A 386 13.03 2.92 -6.81
N LYS A 387 12.60 1.99 -5.94
CA LYS A 387 11.32 1.28 -6.09
C LYS A 387 10.13 2.24 -6.00
N ASP A 388 10.21 3.22 -5.11
CA ASP A 388 9.20 4.25 -4.91
C ASP A 388 9.88 5.61 -4.68
N PRO A 389 10.13 6.39 -5.75
CA PRO A 389 10.79 7.69 -5.65
C PRO A 389 9.98 8.72 -4.84
N HIS A 390 8.64 8.62 -4.83
CA HIS A 390 7.80 9.59 -4.13
C HIS A 390 7.83 9.37 -2.62
N ALA A 391 7.63 8.12 -2.17
CA ALA A 391 7.74 7.79 -0.75
C ALA A 391 9.15 8.02 -0.22
N HIS A 392 10.17 7.77 -1.06
CA HIS A 392 11.55 8.08 -0.74
C HIS A 392 11.75 9.57 -0.42
N LYS A 393 11.40 10.46 -1.35
CA LYS A 393 11.57 11.92 -1.17
C LYS A 393 10.83 12.44 0.06
N SER A 394 9.59 12.00 0.27
CA SER A 394 8.85 12.36 1.48
C SER A 394 9.57 11.91 2.76
N SER A 395 10.10 10.68 2.78
CA SER A 395 10.84 10.14 3.93
C SER A 395 12.14 10.91 4.18
N VAL A 396 12.87 11.26 3.11
CA VAL A 396 14.09 12.09 3.18
C VAL A 396 13.78 13.48 3.75
N THR A 397 12.73 14.14 3.27
CA THR A 397 12.29 15.43 3.83
C THR A 397 11.91 15.30 5.30
N SER A 398 11.21 14.22 5.69
CA SER A 398 10.91 13.95 7.10
C SER A 398 12.16 13.65 7.94
N CYS A 399 13.17 12.97 7.39
CA CYS A 399 14.45 12.75 8.07
C CYS A 399 15.16 14.09 8.34
N LEU A 400 15.24 14.97 7.33
CA LEU A 400 15.84 16.29 7.48
C LEU A 400 15.05 17.18 8.45
N TYR A 401 13.72 17.14 8.40
CA TYR A 401 12.87 17.81 9.38
C TYR A 401 13.18 17.36 10.82
N ASN A 402 13.26 16.05 11.07
CA ASN A 402 13.57 15.54 12.41
C ASN A 402 15.02 15.81 12.83
N LEU A 403 15.97 15.81 11.90
CA LEU A 403 17.35 16.21 12.15
C LEU A 403 17.44 17.68 12.57
N GLY A 404 16.76 18.58 11.84
CA GLY A 404 16.70 20.00 12.20
C GLY A 404 16.02 20.21 13.55
N LYS A 405 14.96 19.45 13.85
CA LYS A 405 14.28 19.49 15.16
C LYS A 405 15.23 19.11 16.29
N LEU A 406 15.97 18.01 16.12
CA LEU A 406 16.96 17.56 17.09
C LEU A 406 18.04 18.63 17.34
N LEU A 407 18.57 19.25 16.28
CA LEU A 407 19.56 20.32 16.38
C LEU A 407 19.00 21.57 17.07
N HIS A 408 17.74 21.92 16.77
CA HIS A 408 17.03 23.03 17.41
C HIS A 408 16.92 22.82 18.93
N GLU A 409 16.52 21.62 19.36
CA GLU A 409 16.40 21.24 20.77
C GLU A 409 17.76 21.24 21.49
N GLN A 410 18.85 20.90 20.79
CA GLN A 410 20.23 20.97 21.30
C GLN A 410 20.79 22.41 21.35
N GLY A 411 20.07 23.41 20.84
CA GLY A 411 20.51 24.80 20.82
C GLY A 411 21.30 25.21 19.57
N HIS A 412 21.58 24.28 18.64
CA HIS A 412 22.36 24.52 17.42
C HIS A 412 21.48 25.13 16.31
N GLN A 413 21.03 26.37 16.51
CA GLN A 413 20.00 26.99 15.67
C GLN A 413 20.43 27.21 14.21
N GLU A 414 21.69 27.56 13.98
CA GLU A 414 22.21 27.86 12.65
C GLU A 414 22.31 26.58 11.79
N GLU A 415 22.79 25.49 12.39
CA GLU A 415 22.78 24.16 11.77
C GLU A 415 21.34 23.70 11.49
N ALA A 416 20.43 23.86 12.45
CA ALA A 416 19.02 23.50 12.29
C ALA A 416 18.39 24.23 11.09
N ILE A 417 18.62 25.54 10.96
CA ILE A 417 18.14 26.34 9.82
C ILE A 417 18.75 25.85 8.49
N SER A 418 20.04 25.50 8.47
CA SER A 418 20.68 24.95 7.26
C SER A 418 20.01 23.64 6.83
N VAL A 419 19.76 22.73 7.77
CA VAL A 419 19.07 21.47 7.52
C VAL A 419 17.62 21.68 7.08
N TYR A 420 16.89 22.62 7.69
CA TYR A 420 15.53 22.95 7.25
C TYR A 420 15.49 23.52 5.82
N LYS A 421 16.47 24.34 5.44
CA LYS A 421 16.60 24.82 4.05
C LYS A 421 16.83 23.68 3.08
N GLU A 422 17.69 22.71 3.43
CA GLU A 422 17.89 21.51 2.64
C GLU A 422 16.59 20.69 2.52
N ALA A 423 15.85 20.53 3.62
CA ALA A 423 14.56 19.83 3.62
C ALA A 423 13.57 20.47 2.62
N ILE A 424 13.52 21.81 2.56
CA ILE A 424 12.69 22.57 1.61
C ILE A 424 13.15 22.32 0.16
N GLN A 425 14.45 22.29 -0.10
CA GLN A 425 14.98 22.03 -1.45
C GLN A 425 14.66 20.62 -1.95
N LYS A 426 14.75 19.60 -1.08
CA LYS A 426 14.46 18.20 -1.41
C LYS A 426 12.97 17.85 -1.34
N MET A 427 12.13 18.77 -0.88
CA MET A 427 10.71 18.54 -0.64
C MET A 427 9.94 18.20 -1.91
N PRO A 428 9.20 17.07 -1.95
CA PRO A 428 8.29 16.80 -3.06
C PRO A 428 7.02 17.64 -2.94
N ARG A 429 6.39 18.00 -4.07
CA ARG A 429 5.23 18.90 -4.14
C ARG A 429 4.04 18.48 -3.26
N GLN A 430 3.85 17.18 -3.05
CA GLN A 430 2.77 16.63 -2.21
C GLN A 430 3.06 16.64 -0.70
N PHE A 431 4.29 16.98 -0.29
CA PHE A 431 4.65 17.04 1.13
C PHE A 431 3.94 18.21 1.80
N ALA A 432 3.47 18.02 3.04
CA ALA A 432 2.79 19.06 3.81
C ALA A 432 3.81 19.87 4.64
N PRO A 433 4.15 21.12 4.27
CA PRO A 433 5.34 21.80 4.79
C PRO A 433 5.11 22.59 6.09
N GLN A 434 3.86 22.76 6.54
CA GLN A 434 3.51 23.68 7.63
C GLN A 434 4.31 23.44 8.92
N SER A 435 4.54 22.18 9.31
CA SER A 435 5.33 21.88 10.51
C SER A 435 6.80 22.24 10.34
N LEU A 436 7.37 22.05 9.14
CA LEU A 436 8.74 22.44 8.83
C LEU A 436 8.91 23.96 8.84
N TYR A 437 7.98 24.69 8.22
CA TYR A 437 7.99 26.16 8.23
C TYR A 437 7.85 26.71 9.65
N ASN A 438 6.95 26.15 10.47
CA ASN A 438 6.83 26.55 11.87
C ASN A 438 8.13 26.33 12.66
N MET A 439 8.77 25.17 12.54
CA MET A 439 10.05 24.89 13.21
C MET A 439 11.18 25.79 12.71
N MET A 440 11.17 26.16 11.43
CA MET A 440 12.12 27.13 10.88
C MET A 440 11.93 28.51 11.51
N GLY A 441 10.68 28.95 11.69
CA GLY A 441 10.34 30.17 12.42
C GLY A 441 10.80 30.14 13.88
N GLU A 442 10.59 29.02 14.58
CA GLU A 442 11.06 28.85 15.96
C GLU A 442 12.60 28.92 16.08
N ALA A 443 13.33 28.35 15.12
CA ALA A 443 14.79 28.43 15.09
C ALA A 443 15.28 29.87 14.86
N TYR A 444 14.65 30.62 13.95
CA TYR A 444 14.95 32.05 13.76
C TYR A 444 14.60 32.89 15.00
N MET A 445 13.49 32.57 15.67
CA MET A 445 13.08 33.22 16.91
C MET A 445 14.10 33.04 18.03
N ARG A 446 14.69 31.85 18.19
CA ARG A 446 15.77 31.62 19.17
C ARG A 446 17.06 32.40 18.86
N LEU A 447 17.30 32.74 17.59
CA LEU A 447 18.39 33.64 17.17
C LEU A 447 18.02 35.12 17.26
N ASN A 448 16.84 35.46 17.79
CA ASN A 448 16.30 36.82 17.84
C ASN A 448 16.14 37.49 16.45
N LYS A 449 16.01 36.69 15.39
CA LYS A 449 15.76 37.16 14.00
C LYS A 449 14.26 37.20 13.74
N LEU A 450 13.61 38.21 14.33
CA LEU A 450 12.15 38.30 14.44
C LEU A 450 11.45 38.43 13.07
N THR A 451 12.07 39.13 12.12
CA THR A 451 11.53 39.34 10.77
C THR A 451 11.44 38.04 9.97
N GLU A 452 12.49 37.20 10.05
CA GLU A 452 12.53 35.90 9.40
C GLU A 452 11.60 34.91 10.10
N ALA A 453 11.53 34.95 11.44
CA ALA A 453 10.58 34.15 12.20
C ALA A 453 9.14 34.45 11.78
N GLU A 454 8.77 35.74 11.68
CA GLU A 454 7.46 36.17 11.21
C GLU A 454 7.16 35.66 9.80
N HIS A 455 8.12 35.79 8.88
CA HIS A 455 7.97 35.29 7.51
C HIS A 455 7.61 33.80 7.50
N TRP A 456 8.36 32.97 8.23
CA TRP A 456 8.13 31.52 8.26
C TRP A 456 6.84 31.10 8.96
N TYR A 457 6.42 31.81 10.01
CA TYR A 457 5.11 31.56 10.62
C TYR A 457 3.96 31.90 9.66
N LYS A 458 4.07 33.00 8.90
CA LYS A 458 3.09 33.34 7.84
C LYS A 458 3.09 32.28 6.74
N GLU A 459 4.24 31.80 6.29
CA GLU A 459 4.32 30.71 5.30
C GLU A 459 3.70 29.41 5.82
N SER A 460 3.89 29.08 7.11
CA SER A 460 3.22 27.93 7.73
C SER A 460 1.69 28.07 7.65
N LEU A 461 1.14 29.24 7.97
CA LEU A 461 -0.31 29.48 7.96
C LEU A 461 -0.86 29.61 6.53
N ARG A 462 -0.06 30.08 5.57
CA ARG A 462 -0.41 30.03 4.13
C ARG A 462 -0.53 28.60 3.62
N ALA A 463 0.40 27.73 4.03
CA ALA A 463 0.38 26.33 3.66
C ALA A 463 -0.79 25.57 4.31
N LYS A 464 -1.08 25.87 5.58
CA LYS A 464 -2.19 25.28 6.33
C LYS A 464 -2.81 26.31 7.30
N PRO A 465 -3.94 26.95 6.93
CA PRO A 465 -4.54 28.01 7.75
C PRO A 465 -5.04 27.56 9.14
N ASP A 466 -5.36 26.28 9.31
CA ASP A 466 -5.77 25.65 10.57
C ASP A 466 -4.60 25.01 11.34
N HIS A 467 -3.35 25.37 11.03
CA HIS A 467 -2.18 24.82 11.72
C HIS A 467 -2.00 25.44 13.12
N ILE A 468 -2.56 24.78 14.13
CA ILE A 468 -2.55 25.22 15.54
C ILE A 468 -1.17 25.64 16.06
N PRO A 469 -0.07 24.86 15.89
CA PRO A 469 1.25 25.28 16.36
C PRO A 469 1.69 26.64 15.80
N ALA A 470 1.38 26.93 14.53
CA ALA A 470 1.75 28.21 13.92
C ALA A 470 0.92 29.40 14.43
N HIS A 471 -0.35 29.19 14.80
CA HIS A 471 -1.13 30.22 15.50
C HIS A 471 -0.50 30.55 16.86
N LEU A 472 -0.10 29.53 17.62
CA LEU A 472 0.49 29.72 18.95
C LEU A 472 1.87 30.42 18.88
N THR A 473 2.75 29.96 17.99
CA THR A 473 4.09 30.54 17.83
C THR A 473 4.05 31.95 17.23
N TYR A 474 3.14 32.20 16.28
CA TYR A 474 2.98 33.54 15.73
C TYR A 474 2.35 34.51 16.73
N GLY A 475 1.33 34.06 17.48
CA GLY A 475 0.75 34.84 18.58
C GLY A 475 1.81 35.22 19.62
N LYS A 476 2.70 34.29 19.98
CA LYS A 476 3.83 34.58 20.86
C LYS A 476 4.78 35.64 20.29
N LEU A 477 5.12 35.58 19.00
CA LEU A 477 5.93 36.61 18.34
C LEU A 477 5.25 37.99 18.37
N LEU A 478 3.95 38.04 18.11
CA LEU A 478 3.18 39.28 18.14
C LEU A 478 3.13 39.88 19.54
N ALA A 479 2.95 39.05 20.57
CA ALA A 479 3.00 39.49 21.97
C ALA A 479 4.37 40.10 22.32
N MET A 480 5.46 39.41 21.97
CA MET A 480 6.83 39.89 22.18
C MET A 480 7.16 41.19 21.43
N THR A 481 6.52 41.41 20.27
CA THR A 481 6.70 42.64 19.47
C THR A 481 5.72 43.76 19.82
N GLY A 482 4.90 43.57 20.87
CA GLY A 482 3.96 44.57 21.37
C GLY A 482 2.60 44.63 20.65
N GLN A 483 2.35 43.75 19.68
CA GLN A 483 1.08 43.66 18.94
C GLN A 483 0.05 42.80 19.70
N LYS A 484 -0.24 43.20 20.94
CA LYS A 484 -0.99 42.42 21.94
C LYS A 484 -2.40 42.03 21.47
N THR A 485 -3.11 42.95 20.83
CA THR A 485 -4.49 42.72 20.36
C THR A 485 -4.54 41.68 19.24
N GLU A 486 -3.55 41.68 18.34
CA GLU A 486 -3.46 40.66 17.29
C GLU A 486 -2.98 39.33 17.87
N ALA A 487 -1.99 39.35 18.78
CA ALA A 487 -1.52 38.16 19.47
C ALA A 487 -2.66 37.38 20.13
N GLU A 488 -3.53 38.07 20.84
CA GLU A 488 -4.70 37.48 21.50
C GLU A 488 -5.64 36.79 20.51
N LYS A 489 -5.88 37.37 19.33
CA LYS A 489 -6.70 36.73 18.28
C LYS A 489 -6.11 35.40 17.84
N PHE A 490 -4.79 35.30 17.72
CA PHE A 490 -4.12 34.05 17.33
C PHE A 490 -4.26 32.97 18.40
N PHE A 491 -4.11 33.32 19.69
CA PHE A 491 -4.34 32.36 20.78
C PHE A 491 -5.80 31.89 20.85
N LEU A 492 -6.75 32.82 20.75
CA LEU A 492 -8.18 32.46 20.71
C LEU A 492 -8.52 31.61 19.48
N LYS A 493 -7.90 31.89 18.32
CA LYS A 493 -8.09 31.07 17.12
C LYS A 493 -7.56 29.65 17.31
N ALA A 494 -6.42 29.48 17.97
CA ALA A 494 -5.88 28.16 18.30
C ALA A 494 -6.82 27.35 19.20
N ILE A 495 -7.49 27.99 20.15
CA ILE A 495 -8.52 27.38 21.01
C ILE A 495 -9.79 27.05 20.20
N GLU A 496 -10.23 27.94 19.31
CA GLU A 496 -11.40 27.71 18.45
C GLU A 496 -11.19 26.51 17.51
N LEU A 497 -9.98 26.35 16.96
CA LEU A 497 -9.64 25.24 16.07
C LEU A 497 -9.66 23.88 16.78
N ASP A 498 -9.27 23.81 18.04
CA ASP A 498 -9.35 22.60 18.86
C ASP A 498 -9.57 22.94 20.36
N PRO A 499 -10.84 22.99 20.80
CA PRO A 499 -11.18 23.28 22.20
C PRO A 499 -10.82 22.18 23.19
N THR A 500 -10.36 21.01 22.71
CA THR A 500 -10.00 19.88 23.57
C THR A 500 -8.52 19.83 23.91
N LYS A 501 -7.71 20.71 23.30
CA LYS A 501 -6.26 20.70 23.44
C LYS A 501 -5.79 21.62 24.57
N GLY A 502 -5.42 21.05 25.71
CA GLY A 502 -5.00 21.82 26.89
C GLY A 502 -3.81 22.74 26.64
N ASN A 503 -2.88 22.34 25.76
CA ASN A 503 -1.74 23.18 25.37
C ASN A 503 -2.15 24.57 24.80
N CYS A 504 -3.28 24.67 24.07
CA CYS A 504 -3.76 25.96 23.55
C CYS A 504 -4.13 26.93 24.69
N TYR A 505 -4.85 26.43 25.70
CA TYR A 505 -5.21 27.18 26.90
C TYR A 505 -3.98 27.54 27.73
N MET A 506 -3.00 26.64 27.84
CA MET A 506 -1.75 26.93 28.55
C MET A 506 -0.99 28.10 27.91
N HIS A 507 -0.83 28.11 26.58
CA HIS A 507 -0.15 29.20 25.88
C HIS A 507 -0.93 30.53 25.98
N TYR A 508 -2.25 30.50 25.90
CA TYR A 508 -3.07 31.70 26.08
C TYR A 508 -3.02 32.22 27.53
N GLY A 509 -3.08 31.33 28.52
CA GLY A 509 -2.92 31.67 29.93
C GLY A 509 -1.56 32.30 30.22
N GLN A 510 -0.48 31.80 29.61
CA GLN A 510 0.85 32.40 29.72
C GLN A 510 0.89 33.83 29.14
N PHE A 511 0.25 34.05 28.00
CA PHE A 511 0.10 35.39 27.42
C PHE A 511 -0.68 36.33 28.36
N LEU A 512 -1.82 35.87 28.90
CA LEU A 512 -2.62 36.65 29.86
C LEU A 512 -1.83 37.00 31.13
N LEU A 513 -0.99 36.07 31.60
CA LEU A 513 -0.11 36.27 32.76
C LEU A 513 0.91 37.38 32.50
N GLU A 514 1.54 37.39 31.33
CA GLU A 514 2.48 38.44 30.89
C GLU A 514 1.79 39.80 30.75
N GLU A 515 0.51 39.81 30.38
CA GLU A 515 -0.36 40.99 30.37
C GLU A 515 -0.93 41.37 31.74
N SER A 516 -0.50 40.70 32.83
CA SER A 516 -0.97 40.92 34.21
C SER A 516 -2.48 40.68 34.41
N ARG A 517 -3.14 39.95 33.50
CA ARG A 517 -4.55 39.52 33.60
C ARG A 517 -4.64 38.21 34.39
N LEU A 518 -4.25 38.28 35.66
CA LEU A 518 -3.95 37.10 36.49
C LEU A 518 -5.13 36.15 36.67
N LEU A 519 -6.35 36.66 36.87
CA LEU A 519 -7.55 35.82 37.09
C LEU A 519 -7.96 35.06 35.81
N GLU A 520 -7.87 35.71 34.66
CA GLU A 520 -8.16 35.06 33.37
C GLU A 520 -7.08 34.03 33.02
N ALA A 521 -5.81 34.32 33.32
CA ALA A 521 -4.72 33.36 33.19
C ALA A 521 -4.95 32.11 34.05
N ALA A 522 -5.44 32.29 35.27
CA ALA A 522 -5.81 31.18 36.16
C ALA A 522 -6.96 30.33 35.61
N GLU A 523 -8.00 30.93 35.04
CA GLU A 523 -9.09 30.19 34.40
C GLU A 523 -8.59 29.33 33.24
N MET A 524 -7.74 29.89 32.38
CA MET A 524 -7.13 29.16 31.27
C MET A 524 -6.21 28.04 31.76
N ALA A 525 -5.45 28.28 32.82
CA ALA A 525 -4.59 27.28 33.46
C ALA A 525 -5.39 26.09 34.02
N GLU A 526 -6.51 26.34 34.72
CA GLU A 526 -7.37 25.26 35.20
C GLU A 526 -7.96 24.47 34.05
N LYS A 527 -8.40 25.14 32.99
CA LYS A 527 -8.92 24.47 31.80
C LYS A 527 -7.86 23.59 31.14
N ALA A 528 -6.64 24.09 31.00
CA ALA A 528 -5.50 23.34 30.46
C ALA A 528 -5.22 22.06 31.27
N ALA A 529 -5.12 22.19 32.59
CA ALA A 529 -4.83 21.05 33.49
C ALA A 529 -6.00 20.05 33.62
N GLN A 530 -7.25 20.48 33.38
CA GLN A 530 -8.40 19.57 33.28
C GLN A 530 -8.36 18.72 32.02
N LEU A 531 -7.94 19.31 30.89
CA LEU A 531 -7.86 18.61 29.61
C LEU A 531 -6.66 17.66 29.57
N ASP A 532 -5.49 18.12 30.02
CA ASP A 532 -4.23 17.36 29.96
C ASP A 532 -3.71 17.05 31.38
N SER A 533 -4.52 16.34 32.18
CA SER A 533 -4.24 16.11 33.62
C SER A 533 -3.05 15.20 33.94
N GLU A 534 -2.57 14.43 32.95
CA GLU A 534 -1.42 13.53 33.11
C GLU A 534 -0.11 14.15 32.62
N GLU A 535 -0.18 15.30 31.94
CA GLU A 535 1.01 15.96 31.39
C GLU A 535 1.65 16.86 32.45
N PHE A 536 2.85 16.48 32.90
CA PHE A 536 3.55 17.16 33.98
C PHE A 536 3.73 18.66 33.71
N ASP A 537 4.17 19.03 32.49
CA ASP A 537 4.49 20.42 32.16
C ASP A 537 3.23 21.31 32.15
N VAL A 538 2.08 20.77 31.74
CA VAL A 538 0.79 21.47 31.78
C VAL A 538 0.34 21.69 33.22
N VAL A 539 0.31 20.62 34.02
CA VAL A 539 -0.13 20.68 35.43
C VAL A 539 0.77 21.58 36.25
N PHE A 540 2.09 21.51 36.05
CA PHE A 540 3.06 22.34 36.76
C PHE A 540 2.94 23.83 36.38
N SER A 541 2.74 24.13 35.09
CA SER A 541 2.52 25.50 34.61
C SER A 541 1.19 26.07 35.12
N ALA A 542 0.14 25.26 35.15
CA ALA A 542 -1.15 25.67 35.70
C ALA A 542 -1.06 26.02 37.18
N ALA A 543 -0.39 25.19 37.98
CA ALA A 543 -0.13 25.46 39.40
C ALA A 543 0.61 26.78 39.61
N HIS A 544 1.58 27.08 38.74
CA HIS A 544 2.32 28.33 38.77
C HIS A 544 1.45 29.56 38.46
N MET A 545 0.62 29.49 37.41
CA MET A 545 -0.31 30.58 37.07
C MET A 545 -1.33 30.84 38.18
N LEU A 546 -1.90 29.78 38.77
CA LEU A 546 -2.83 29.87 39.89
C LEU A 546 -2.18 30.51 41.13
N ARG A 547 -0.93 30.15 41.42
CA ARG A 547 -0.15 30.76 42.49
C ARG A 547 0.06 32.26 42.25
N GLN A 548 0.41 32.66 41.03
CA GLN A 548 0.58 34.07 40.69
C GLN A 548 -0.74 34.86 40.81
N ALA A 549 -1.87 34.23 40.52
CA ALA A 549 -3.21 34.78 40.75
C ALA A 549 -3.65 34.77 42.23
N SER A 550 -2.77 34.36 43.17
CA SER A 550 -3.07 34.22 44.60
C SER A 550 -4.19 33.22 44.93
N LEU A 551 -4.51 32.30 44.01
CA LEU A 551 -5.47 31.21 44.22
C LEU A 551 -4.75 30.01 44.84
N ASN A 552 -4.30 30.19 46.09
CA ASN A 552 -3.32 29.30 46.71
C ASN A 552 -3.82 27.87 46.96
N ASP A 553 -5.10 27.68 47.29
CA ASP A 553 -5.69 26.35 47.48
C ASP A 553 -5.75 25.55 46.17
N ALA A 554 -6.13 26.21 45.07
CA ALA A 554 -6.13 25.62 43.74
C ALA A 554 -4.70 25.31 43.26
N ALA A 555 -3.76 26.24 43.49
CA ALA A 555 -2.35 26.03 43.19
C ALA A 555 -1.77 24.83 43.96
N GLU A 556 -2.12 24.67 45.24
CA GLU A 556 -1.70 23.51 46.04
C GLU A 556 -2.17 22.19 45.42
N LYS A 557 -3.44 22.11 45.00
CA LYS A 557 -3.99 20.90 44.35
C LYS A 557 -3.15 20.47 43.16
N TYR A 558 -2.83 21.40 42.24
CA TYR A 558 -2.06 21.07 41.04
C TYR A 558 -0.57 20.88 41.33
N TYR A 559 0.03 21.57 42.30
CA TYR A 559 1.41 21.27 42.72
C TYR A 559 1.53 19.88 43.34
N ARG A 560 0.55 19.41 44.12
CA ARG A 560 0.51 18.01 44.60
C ARG A 560 0.42 17.04 43.44
N GLN A 561 -0.43 17.32 42.45
CA GLN A 561 -0.56 16.49 41.26
C GLN A 561 0.75 16.44 40.44
N ALA A 562 1.41 17.59 40.23
CA ALA A 562 2.71 17.65 39.55
C ALA A 562 3.79 16.85 40.30
N ALA A 563 3.84 16.96 41.62
CA ALA A 563 4.75 16.16 42.46
C ALA A 563 4.44 14.66 42.39
N ASN A 564 3.17 14.26 42.28
CA ASN A 564 2.79 12.86 42.08
C ASN A 564 3.18 12.33 40.68
N LEU A 565 3.03 13.15 39.64
CA LEU A 565 3.42 12.80 38.27
C LEU A 565 4.95 12.63 38.14
N ARG A 566 5.73 13.46 38.83
CA ARG A 566 7.20 13.35 38.89
C ARG A 566 7.72 13.43 40.34
N PRO A 567 7.69 12.31 41.10
CA PRO A 567 8.06 12.30 42.53
C PRO A 567 9.50 12.68 42.83
N ASN A 568 10.39 12.54 41.86
CA ASN A 568 11.82 12.85 41.98
C ASN A 568 12.22 14.14 41.25
N TYR A 569 11.28 15.06 41.00
CA TYR A 569 11.56 16.34 40.37
C TYR A 569 11.70 17.47 41.42
N PRO A 570 12.93 17.97 41.70
CA PRO A 570 13.17 18.88 42.82
C PRO A 570 12.33 20.16 42.77
N ALA A 571 12.14 20.74 41.58
CA ALA A 571 11.38 21.99 41.43
C ALA A 571 9.87 21.80 41.72
N ALA A 572 9.29 20.62 41.47
CA ALA A 572 7.89 20.34 41.84
C ALA A 572 7.74 20.29 43.37
N LEU A 573 8.65 19.58 44.04
CA LEU A 573 8.66 19.47 45.49
C LEU A 573 8.94 20.80 46.19
N MET A 574 9.90 21.59 45.69
CA MET A 574 10.18 22.92 46.20
C MET A 574 8.95 23.83 46.10
N ASN A 575 8.29 23.88 44.94
CA ASN A 575 7.13 24.75 44.74
C ASN A 575 5.90 24.25 45.52
N LEU A 576 5.75 22.93 45.68
CA LEU A 576 4.75 22.36 46.60
C LEU A 576 5.04 22.76 48.05
N GLY A 577 6.29 22.69 48.50
CA GLY A 577 6.70 23.21 49.82
C GLY A 577 6.40 24.70 49.98
N ALA A 578 6.63 25.50 48.94
CA ALA A 578 6.33 26.94 48.93
C ALA A 578 4.84 27.25 49.07
N ILE A 579 3.97 26.56 48.35
CA ILE A 579 2.54 26.80 48.44
C ILE A 579 1.96 26.27 49.77
N LEU A 580 2.46 25.13 50.27
CA LEU A 580 2.08 24.61 51.58
C LEU A 580 2.49 25.54 52.73
N HIS A 581 3.67 26.15 52.62
CA HIS A 581 4.14 27.17 53.55
C HIS A 581 3.18 28.38 53.55
N LEU A 582 2.78 28.87 52.37
CA LEU A 582 1.81 29.97 52.26
C LEU A 582 0.42 29.60 52.82
N ASN A 583 -0.01 28.35 52.66
CA ASN A 583 -1.28 27.85 53.18
C ASN A 583 -1.23 27.46 54.67
N GLY A 584 -0.10 27.67 55.36
CA GLY A 584 0.05 27.37 56.79
C GLY A 584 0.22 25.87 57.12
N LYS A 585 0.39 25.00 56.11
CA LYS A 585 0.65 23.56 56.29
C LYS A 585 2.14 23.31 56.53
N LEU A 586 2.63 23.81 57.66
CA LEU A 586 4.07 24.00 57.90
C LEU A 586 4.87 22.68 57.94
N GLN A 587 4.35 21.62 58.57
CA GLN A 587 5.04 20.32 58.64
C GLN A 587 5.12 19.64 57.26
N GLU A 588 4.06 19.74 56.44
CA GLU A 588 4.09 19.21 55.08
C GLU A 588 5.04 20.03 54.18
N ALA A 589 5.09 21.35 54.38
CA ALA A 589 6.03 22.21 53.68
C ALA A 589 7.49 21.83 53.99
N GLU A 590 7.79 21.59 55.28
CA GLU A 590 9.12 21.16 55.76
C GLU A 590 9.54 19.84 55.10
N ALA A 591 8.65 18.84 55.09
CA ALA A 591 8.92 17.53 54.48
C ALA A 591 9.24 17.65 52.97
N ASN A 592 8.48 18.48 52.23
CA ASN A 592 8.70 18.69 50.80
C ASN A 592 10.01 19.45 50.51
N TYR A 593 10.35 20.47 51.30
CA TYR A 593 11.63 21.15 51.17
C TYR A 593 12.82 20.25 51.47
N LEU A 594 12.75 19.46 52.54
CA LEU A 594 13.81 18.50 52.86
C LEU A 594 13.96 17.45 51.75
N ARG A 595 12.84 16.96 51.19
CA ARG A 595 12.88 16.02 50.06
C ARG A 595 13.47 16.65 48.80
N ALA A 596 13.12 17.90 48.51
CA ALA A 596 13.72 18.65 47.40
C ALA A 596 15.24 18.82 47.59
N LEU A 597 15.70 19.13 48.81
CA LEU A 597 17.13 19.25 49.14
C LEU A 597 17.87 17.91 49.15
N GLN A 598 17.21 16.80 49.47
CA GLN A 598 17.82 15.47 49.29
C GLN A 598 18.16 15.19 47.82
N LEU A 599 17.30 15.64 46.91
CA LEU A 599 17.50 15.46 45.47
C LEU A 599 18.43 16.52 44.86
N LYS A 600 18.41 17.75 45.41
CA LYS A 600 19.25 18.87 44.98
C LYS A 600 19.77 19.65 46.20
N PRO A 601 20.88 19.19 46.83
CA PRO A 601 21.39 19.77 48.07
C PRO A 601 21.79 21.25 47.96
N ASP A 602 22.30 21.65 46.79
CA ASP A 602 22.86 22.99 46.55
C ASP A 602 21.80 24.04 46.17
N ASP A 603 20.50 23.73 46.30
CA ASP A 603 19.44 24.69 45.97
C ASP A 603 19.24 25.76 47.05
N THR A 604 19.93 26.88 46.86
CA THR A 604 19.94 28.03 47.78
C THR A 604 18.55 28.63 48.02
N ILE A 605 17.66 28.59 47.03
CA ILE A 605 16.28 29.08 47.15
C ILE A 605 15.50 28.20 48.13
N THR A 606 15.58 26.89 47.96
CA THR A 606 14.93 25.93 48.85
C THR A 606 15.49 26.01 50.28
N GLN A 607 16.81 26.11 50.45
CA GLN A 607 17.44 26.29 51.77
C GLN A 607 16.95 27.57 52.47
N SER A 608 16.86 28.68 51.73
CA SER A 608 16.36 29.96 52.25
C SER A 608 14.90 29.87 52.66
N ASN A 609 14.07 29.23 51.85
CA ASN A 609 12.65 29.02 52.13
C ASN A 609 12.43 28.13 53.36
N LEU A 610 13.21 27.05 53.50
CA LEU A 610 13.18 26.16 54.66
C LEU A 610 13.61 26.89 55.95
N ARG A 611 14.66 27.71 55.90
CA ARG A 611 15.09 28.52 57.05
C ARG A 611 14.01 29.50 57.50
N LYS A 612 13.32 30.15 56.56
CA LYS A 612 12.18 31.03 56.86
C LYS A 612 11.03 30.25 57.52
N LEU A 613 10.75 29.04 57.01
CA LEU A 613 9.75 28.16 57.57
C LEU A 613 10.08 27.77 59.03
N TRP A 614 11.31 27.35 59.31
CA TRP A 614 11.76 27.01 60.67
C TRP A 614 11.60 28.17 61.65
N ASN A 615 11.99 29.38 61.27
CA ASN A 615 11.80 30.57 62.12
C ASN A 615 10.32 30.82 62.48
N ILE A 616 9.39 30.48 61.58
CA ILE A 616 7.95 30.61 61.83
C ILE A 616 7.46 29.47 62.73
N MET A 617 7.90 28.24 62.47
CA MET A 617 7.56 27.07 63.29
C MET A 617 8.04 27.21 64.73
N GLU A 618 9.27 27.68 64.95
CA GLU A 618 9.82 27.93 66.29
C GLU A 618 9.02 28.99 67.05
N LYS A 619 8.65 30.10 66.40
CA LYS A 619 7.79 31.13 66.99
C LYS A 619 6.41 30.61 67.38
N GLN A 620 5.91 29.59 66.69
CA GLN A 620 4.64 28.93 66.98
C GLN A 620 4.79 27.75 67.96
N GLY A 621 5.99 27.47 68.48
CA GLY A 621 6.26 26.35 69.38
C GLY A 621 6.14 24.98 68.72
N LEU A 622 6.21 24.91 67.38
CA LEU A 622 6.14 23.67 66.62
C LEU A 622 7.52 23.00 66.56
N ARG A 623 7.54 21.68 66.67
CA ARG A 623 8.77 20.88 66.53
C ARG A 623 9.26 20.94 65.08
N THR A 624 10.52 21.32 64.90
CA THR A 624 11.21 21.35 63.61
C THR A 624 12.10 20.10 63.45
N MET A 625 12.39 19.74 62.21
CA MET A 625 13.43 18.79 61.81
C MET A 625 14.77 19.51 61.53
N ALA A 626 14.95 20.71 62.11
CA ALA A 626 16.22 21.42 62.05
C ALA A 626 17.30 20.58 62.79
N PRO A 627 18.50 20.42 62.20
CA PRO A 627 19.61 19.70 62.83
C PRO A 627 20.16 20.40 64.07
#